data_AF-A0A8J8B6A7-F1
#
_entry.id   AF-A0A8J8B6A7-F1
#
_cell.length_a   1.000
_cell.length_b   1.000
_cell.length_c   1.000
_cell.angle_alpha   90.00
_cell.angle_beta   90.00
_cell.angle_gamma   90.00
#
_symmetry.space_group_name_H-M   'P 1'
#
loop_
_entity.id
_entity.type
_entity.pdbx_description
1 polymer ?
#
loop_
_entity_poly.entity_id
_entity_poly.type
_entity_poly.pdbx_seq_one_letter_code
_entity_poly.pdbx_strand_id
1 'polypeptide(L)'
;MADEGDYCTICGGTPPDKILIRRILVDGKETGIDKLDWIISEVKRLKLTDEAAIAEELLLRAGRLNYIPTKKADAYRTALLEEYRRSV
;
A
#
# COMPACT_ATOMS: atom_id res chain seq x y z
N MET A 1 -21.52 -19.61 15.65
CA MET A 1 -20.55 -20.38 14.84
C MET A 1 -19.58 -19.34 14.32
N ALA A 2 -18.31 -19.42 14.69
CA ALA A 2 -17.31 -18.46 14.22
C ALA A 2 -17.13 -18.70 12.72
N ASP A 3 -17.21 -17.64 11.92
CA ASP A 3 -16.79 -17.68 10.51
C ASP A 3 -15.31 -18.06 10.51
N GLU A 4 -14.99 -19.29 10.08
CA GLU A 4 -13.62 -19.78 10.06
C GLU A 4 -12.76 -18.98 9.08
N GLY A 5 -13.38 -18.18 8.20
CA GLY A 5 -12.68 -17.37 7.20
C GLY A 5 -12.55 -18.10 5.87
N ASP A 6 -12.41 -17.32 4.80
CA ASP A 6 -12.31 -17.86 3.44
C ASP A 6 -10.84 -18.13 3.10
N TYR A 7 -10.47 -19.42 3.08
CA TYR A 7 -9.12 -19.90 2.84
C TYR A 7 -9.01 -20.68 1.53
N CYS A 8 -7.84 -20.59 0.90
CA CYS A 8 -7.48 -21.39 -0.27
C CYS A 8 -7.62 -22.88 0.04
N THR A 9 -8.47 -23.59 -0.70
CA THR A 9 -8.74 -25.02 -0.49
C THR A 9 -7.56 -25.93 -0.85
N ILE A 10 -6.53 -25.39 -1.51
CA ILE A 10 -5.33 -26.14 -1.92
C ILE A 10 -4.24 -26.09 -0.85
N CYS A 11 -3.93 -24.90 -0.31
CA CYS A 11 -2.81 -24.70 0.60
C CYS A 11 -3.20 -24.15 1.97
N GLY A 12 -4.47 -23.82 2.21
CA GLY A 12 -4.97 -23.20 3.44
C GLY A 12 -4.59 -21.73 3.62
N GLY A 13 -3.94 -21.11 2.63
CA GLY A 13 -3.54 -19.69 2.67
C GLY A 13 -4.65 -18.73 2.22
N THR A 14 -4.30 -17.46 1.96
CA THR A 14 -5.23 -16.49 1.37
C THR A 14 -5.59 -16.90 -0.06
N PRO A 15 -6.89 -16.92 -0.44
CA PRO A 15 -7.31 -17.17 -1.82
C PRO A 15 -6.65 -16.20 -2.82
N PRO A 16 -6.22 -16.65 -4.00
CA PRO A 16 -5.51 -15.81 -4.97
C PRO A 16 -6.29 -14.57 -5.42
N ASP A 17 -7.60 -14.70 -5.56
CA ASP A 17 -8.54 -13.63 -5.93
C ASP A 17 -8.70 -12.56 -4.84
N LYS A 18 -8.24 -12.83 -3.62
CA LYS A 18 -8.26 -11.90 -2.48
C LYS A 18 -6.92 -11.21 -2.24
N ILE A 19 -5.91 -11.47 -3.07
CA ILE A 19 -4.61 -10.81 -2.97
C ILE A 19 -4.71 -9.41 -3.57
N LEU A 20 -4.66 -8.38 -2.71
CA LEU A 20 -4.76 -6.96 -3.09
C LEU A 20 -3.40 -6.27 -3.20
N ILE A 21 -2.34 -7.05 -3.47
CA ILE A 21 -0.96 -6.54 -3.54
C ILE A 21 -0.75 -5.88 -4.90
N ARG A 22 -0.47 -4.58 -4.91
CA ARG A 22 0.01 -3.88 -6.11
C ARG A 22 1.54 -3.83 -6.11
N ARG A 23 2.13 -3.89 -7.31
CA ARG A 23 3.57 -3.74 -7.49
C ARG A 23 3.90 -2.34 -7.99
N ILE A 24 4.89 -1.72 -7.37
CA ILE A 24 5.40 -0.39 -7.69
C ILE A 24 6.92 -0.42 -7.74
N LEU A 25 7.54 0.56 -8.38
CA LEU A 25 8.99 0.70 -8.36
C LEU A 25 9.40 1.58 -7.18
N VAL A 26 10.17 1.02 -6.25
CA VAL A 26 10.82 1.77 -5.17
C VAL A 26 12.31 1.71 -5.40
N ASP A 27 12.94 2.86 -5.70
CA ASP A 27 14.39 2.92 -5.97
C ASP A 27 14.82 1.93 -7.09
N GLY A 28 14.01 1.88 -8.16
CA GLY A 28 14.22 0.99 -9.31
C GLY A 28 13.91 -0.49 -9.06
N LYS A 29 13.44 -0.87 -7.86
CA LYS A 29 13.12 -2.26 -7.51
C LYS A 29 11.61 -2.48 -7.44
N GLU A 30 11.14 -3.52 -8.11
CA GLU A 30 9.75 -3.95 -8.02
C GLU A 30 9.43 -4.38 -6.58
N THR A 31 8.45 -3.72 -5.97
CA THR A 31 8.06 -3.87 -4.58
C THR A 31 6.56 -4.06 -4.50
N GLY A 32 6.12 -5.14 -3.82
CA GLY A 32 4.72 -5.36 -3.52
C GLY A 32 4.28 -4.52 -2.32
N ILE A 33 3.18 -3.79 -2.46
CA ILE A 33 2.53 -3.04 -1.39
C ILE A 33 1.10 -3.57 -1.23
N ASP A 34 0.83 -4.15 -0.06
CA ASP A 34 -0.51 -4.60 0.29
C ASP A 34 -1.45 -3.40 0.45
N LYS A 35 -2.68 -3.56 -0.07
CA LYS A 35 -3.79 -2.59 0.03
C LYS A 35 -3.44 -1.18 -0.46
N LEU A 36 -2.52 -1.03 -1.42
CA LEU A 36 -2.10 0.28 -1.91
C LEU A 36 -3.28 1.15 -2.43
N ASP A 37 -4.21 0.56 -3.20
CA ASP A 37 -5.36 1.32 -3.73
C ASP A 37 -6.27 1.83 -2.61
N TRP A 38 -6.46 1.02 -1.57
CA TRP A 38 -7.21 1.44 -0.38
C TRP A 38 -6.48 2.56 0.36
N ILE A 39 -5.16 2.45 0.57
CA ILE A 39 -4.34 3.51 1.19
C ILE A 39 -4.50 4.82 0.42
N ILE A 40 -4.33 4.80 -0.90
CA ILE A 40 -4.46 5.98 -1.77
C ILE A 40 -5.87 6.59 -1.67
N SER A 41 -6.92 5.76 -1.72
CA SER A 41 -8.31 6.21 -1.57
C SER A 41 -8.56 6.91 -0.25
N GLU A 42 -8.04 6.38 0.85
CA GLU A 42 -8.17 7.00 2.17
C GLU A 42 -7.43 8.34 2.24
N VAL A 43 -6.21 8.44 1.69
CA VAL A 43 -5.45 9.70 1.68
C VAL A 43 -6.15 10.76 0.82
N LYS A 44 -6.70 10.38 -0.35
CA LYS A 44 -7.50 11.30 -1.19
C LYS A 44 -8.68 11.90 -0.42
N ARG A 45 -9.33 11.11 0.46
CA ARG A 45 -10.47 11.58 1.26
C ARG A 45 -10.11 12.62 2.32
N LEU A 46 -8.83 12.71 2.72
CA LEU A 46 -8.36 13.76 3.62
C LEU A 46 -8.26 15.13 2.95
N LYS A 47 -8.30 15.19 1.61
CA LYS A 47 -8.22 16.42 0.82
C LYS A 47 -7.02 17.31 1.18
N LEU A 48 -5.89 16.67 1.51
CA LEU A 48 -4.63 17.36 1.70
C LEU A 48 -4.20 18.02 0.38
N THR A 49 -3.64 19.22 0.46
CA THR A 49 -3.18 19.99 -0.70
C THR A 49 -1.67 20.10 -0.79
N ASP A 50 -0.97 19.84 0.32
CA ASP A 50 0.48 19.86 0.39
C ASP A 50 1.06 18.48 0.08
N GLU A 51 2.00 18.42 -0.86
CA GLU A 51 2.56 17.16 -1.33
C GLU A 51 3.40 16.45 -0.27
N ALA A 52 4.10 17.21 0.58
CA ALA A 52 4.86 16.62 1.68
C ALA A 52 3.92 15.96 2.69
N ALA A 53 2.84 16.64 3.08
CA ALA A 53 1.80 16.08 3.94
C ALA A 53 1.14 14.82 3.34
N ILE A 54 0.86 14.81 2.02
CA ILE A 54 0.35 13.63 1.32
C ILE A 54 1.35 12.47 1.40
N ALA A 55 2.63 12.73 1.08
CA ALA A 55 3.66 11.70 1.10
C ALA A 55 3.89 11.12 2.51
N GLU A 56 3.86 11.95 3.54
CA GLU A 56 3.94 11.50 4.93
C GLU A 56 2.75 10.62 5.33
N GLU A 57 1.53 11.01 4.98
CA GLU A 57 0.34 10.22 5.31
C GLU A 57 0.31 8.89 4.55
N LEU A 58 0.73 8.88 3.28
CA LEU A 58 0.89 7.65 2.49
C LEU A 58 1.91 6.72 3.14
N LEU A 59 3.08 7.25 3.51
CA LEU A 59 4.14 6.47 4.17
C LEU A 59 3.65 5.90 5.51
N LEU A 60 2.98 6.73 6.32
CA LEU A 60 2.44 6.34 7.62
C LEU A 60 1.47 5.16 7.49
N ARG A 61 0.52 5.23 6.55
CA ARG A 61 -0.48 4.18 6.33
C ARG A 61 0.13 2.93 5.71
N ALA A 62 1.00 3.10 4.71
CA ALA A 62 1.71 2.00 4.09
C ALA A 62 2.55 1.24 5.12
N GLY A 63 3.26 1.95 6.00
CA GLY A 63 4.10 1.37 7.06
C GLY A 63 3.32 0.67 8.18
N ARG A 64 2.01 0.90 8.33
CA ARG A 64 1.14 0.14 9.26
C ARG A 64 0.75 -1.23 8.71
N LEU A 65 0.74 -1.38 7.39
CA LEU A 65 0.29 -2.60 6.70
C LEU A 65 1.46 -3.37 6.06
N ASN A 66 2.58 -2.69 5.81
CA ASN A 66 3.74 -3.20 5.12
C ASN A 66 5.00 -2.88 5.91
N TYR A 67 6.01 -3.75 5.83
CA TYR A 67 7.33 -3.44 6.35
C TYR A 67 8.04 -2.42 5.44
N ILE A 68 8.37 -1.25 5.98
CA ILE A 68 9.16 -0.23 5.30
C ILE A 68 10.46 0.00 6.08
N PRO A 69 11.64 -0.32 5.51
CA PRO A 69 12.91 -0.02 6.15
C PRO A 69 13.06 1.48 6.39
N THR A 70 13.40 1.90 7.60
CA THR A 70 13.57 3.32 7.96
C THR A 70 14.59 4.03 7.06
N LYS A 71 15.68 3.34 6.68
CA LYS A 71 16.71 3.85 5.75
C LYS A 71 16.24 4.07 4.32
N LYS A 72 15.05 3.57 3.96
CA LYS A 72 14.44 3.69 2.62
C LYS A 72 13.16 4.53 2.64
N ALA A 73 12.82 5.18 3.76
CA ALA A 73 11.59 5.94 3.90
C ALA A 73 11.39 6.97 2.77
N ASP A 74 12.44 7.69 2.38
CA ASP A 74 12.33 8.72 1.32
C ASP A 74 12.09 8.14 -0.08
N ALA A 75 12.69 6.97 -0.36
CA ALA A 75 12.42 6.26 -1.61
C ALA A 75 10.96 5.78 -1.67
N TYR A 76 10.42 5.32 -0.54
CA TYR A 76 9.02 4.94 -0.43
C TYR A 76 8.08 6.15 -0.54
N ARG A 77 8.38 7.29 0.12
CA ARG A 77 7.61 8.53 -0.02
C ARG A 77 7.46 8.93 -1.49
N THR A 78 8.60 8.93 -2.20
CA THR A 78 8.64 9.30 -3.62
C THR A 78 7.76 8.36 -4.45
N ALA A 79 7.97 7.05 -4.33
CA ALA A 79 7.22 6.05 -5.09
C ALA A 79 5.72 6.08 -4.78
N LEU A 80 5.34 6.16 -3.50
CA LEU A 80 3.93 6.22 -3.09
C LEU A 80 3.24 7.49 -3.59
N LEU A 81 3.92 8.64 -3.54
CA LEU A 81 3.39 9.90 -4.05
C LEU A 81 3.21 9.87 -5.57
N GLU A 82 4.14 9.27 -6.31
CA GLU A 82 3.99 9.06 -7.76
C GLU A 82 2.74 8.23 -8.09
N GLU A 83 2.51 7.14 -7.36
CA GLU A 83 1.33 6.29 -7.54
C GLU A 83 0.03 7.00 -7.15
N TYR A 84 0.06 7.80 -6.08
CA TYR A 84 -1.06 8.65 -5.71
C TYR A 84 -1.44 9.62 -6.84
N ARG A 85 -0.45 10.29 -7.46
CA ARG A 85 -0.68 11.22 -8.58
C ARG A 85 -1.18 10.50 -9.84
N ARG A 86 -0.75 9.26 -10.09
CA ARG A 86 -1.19 8.44 -11.24
C ARG A 86 -2.61 7.91 -11.07
N SER A 87 -3.05 7.70 -9.83
CA SER A 87 -4.42 7.29 -9.56
C SER A 87 -5.36 8.45 -9.93
N VAL A 88 -6.23 8.25 -10.93
CA VAL A 88 -7.28 9.21 -11.30
C VAL A 88 -8.38 9.14 -10.25
#